data_AF-A0A927SAF8-F1
#
_entry.id   AF-A0A927SAF8-F1
#
_cell.length_a   1.000
_cell.length_b   1.000
_cell.length_c   1.000
_cell.angle_alpha   90.00
_cell.angle_beta   90.00
_cell.angle_gamma   90.00
#
_symmetry.space_group_name_H-M   'P 1'
#
loop_
_entity.id
_entity.type
_entity.pdbx_description
1 polymer ?
#
loop_
_entity_poly.entity_id
_entity_poly.type
_entity_poly.pdbx_seq_one_letter_code
_entity_poly.pdbx_strand_id
1 'polypeptide(L)' 'MQGSDKRYKESLKNMPAPVHASQLPKIKMDLAGLSRYAQAKGVSVRSLSEEEKNRFGVFTNQFAP' A
#
# COMPACT_ATOMS: atom_id res chain seq x y z
N MET A 1 -21.46 25.20 23.40
CA MET A 1 -21.35 24.05 22.47
C MET A 1 -21.42 24.43 20.98
N GLN A 2 -21.25 25.71 20.58
CA GLN A 2 -21.40 26.13 19.16
C GLN A 2 -20.08 26.21 18.37
N GLY A 3 -18.92 26.10 19.03
CA GLY A 3 -17.61 26.22 18.39
C GLY A 3 -17.09 24.94 17.72
N SER A 4 -17.42 23.78 18.28
CA SER A 4 -17.04 22.46 17.74
C SER A 4 -17.77 22.14 16.43
N ASP A 5 -19.05 22.47 16.35
CA ASP A 5 -19.91 22.22 15.18
C ASP A 5 -19.49 23.02 13.94
N LYS A 6 -19.06 24.28 14.15
CA LYS A 6 -18.61 25.14 13.05
C LYS A 6 -17.30 24.63 12.42
N ARG A 7 -16.33 24.27 13.26
CA ARG A 7 -15.03 23.71 12.82
C ARG A 7 -15.20 22.37 12.08
N TYR A 8 -16.09 21.52 12.58
CA TYR A 8 -16.41 20.26 11.92
C TYR A 8 -16.99 20.48 10.52
N LYS A 9 -17.98 21.38 10.38
CA LYS A 9 -18.59 21.72 9.08
C LYS A 9 -17.61 22.38 8.10
N GLU A 10 -16.68 23.19 8.59
CA GLU A 10 -15.61 23.77 7.76
C GLU A 10 -14.62 22.71 7.27
N SER A 11 -14.25 21.75 8.12
CA SER A 11 -13.40 20.61 7.74
C SER A 11 -14.03 19.78 6.61
N LEU A 12 -15.33 19.48 6.73
CA LEU A 12 -16.07 18.73 5.71
C LEU A 12 -16.07 19.40 4.33
N LYS A 13 -16.04 20.75 4.26
CA LYS A 13 -16.00 21.48 2.97
C LYS A 13 -14.67 21.30 2.23
N ASN A 14 -13.60 21.06 2.96
CA ASN A 14 -12.24 20.92 2.42
C ASN A 14 -11.81 19.46 2.29
N MET A 15 -12.68 18.50 2.59
CA MET A 15 -12.34 17.09 2.47
C MET A 15 -12.19 16.70 1.00
N PRO A 16 -11.11 15.96 0.64
CA PRO A 16 -10.98 15.41 -0.70
C PRO A 16 -12.11 14.42 -0.97
N ALA A 17 -12.44 14.24 -2.25
CA ALA A 17 -13.41 13.24 -2.66
C ALA A 17 -12.97 11.84 -2.19
N PRO A 18 -13.91 10.96 -1.83
CA PRO A 18 -13.60 9.57 -1.50
C PRO A 18 -12.81 8.90 -2.62
N VAL A 19 -11.71 8.24 -2.27
CA VAL A 19 -10.93 7.45 -3.23
C VAL A 19 -11.64 6.13 -3.47
N HIS A 20 -11.98 5.84 -4.72
CA HIS A 20 -12.59 4.58 -5.10
C HIS A 20 -11.54 3.46 -5.04
N ALA A 21 -11.94 2.24 -4.62
CA ALA A 21 -11.02 1.11 -4.50
C ALA A 21 -10.28 0.79 -5.81
N SER A 22 -10.86 1.11 -6.96
CA SER A 22 -10.22 0.97 -8.28
C SER A 22 -9.07 1.95 -8.53
N GLN A 23 -9.02 3.08 -7.81
CA GLN A 23 -7.96 4.09 -7.91
C GLN A 23 -6.77 3.77 -7.00
N LEU A 24 -6.91 2.78 -6.11
CA LEU A 24 -5.80 2.33 -5.28
C LEU A 24 -4.74 1.65 -6.17
N PRO A 25 -3.44 1.92 -5.93
CA PRO A 25 -2.39 1.24 -6.64
C PRO A 25 -2.52 -0.27 -6.42
N LYS A 26 -2.56 -1.03 -7.52
CA LYS A 26 -2.61 -2.49 -7.45
C LYS A 26 -1.21 -2.98 -7.10
N ILE A 27 -0.96 -3.10 -5.81
CA ILE A 27 0.25 -3.72 -5.29
C ILE A 27 0.03 -5.24 -5.38
N LYS A 28 0.75 -5.89 -6.29
CA LYS A 28 0.81 -7.35 -6.34
C LYS A 28 2.14 -7.77 -5.74
N MET A 29 2.08 -8.43 -4.59
CA MET A 29 3.26 -9.05 -3.98
C MET A 29 3.37 -10.48 -4.49
N ASP A 30 4.52 -10.82 -5.08
CA ASP A 30 4.84 -12.20 -5.45
C ASP A 30 5.28 -12.99 -4.20
N LEU A 31 4.31 -13.43 -3.42
CA LEU A 31 4.53 -14.23 -2.21
C LEU A 31 5.18 -15.59 -2.54
N ALA A 32 4.86 -16.16 -3.70
CA ALA A 32 5.42 -17.44 -4.13
C ALA A 32 6.91 -17.29 -4.46
N GLY A 33 7.28 -16.25 -5.21
CA GLY A 33 8.67 -15.90 -5.49
C GLY A 33 9.45 -15.60 -4.21
N LEU A 34 8.87 -14.83 -3.30
CA LEU A 34 9.49 -14.49 -2.01
C LEU A 34 9.77 -15.75 -1.17
N SER A 35 8.81 -16.67 -1.09
CA SER A 35 8.97 -17.93 -0.37
C SER A 35 10.05 -18.82 -0.98
N ARG A 36 10.08 -18.96 -2.31
CA ARG A 36 11.11 -19.75 -3.02
C ARG A 36 12.50 -19.16 -2.81
N TYR A 37 12.61 -17.82 -2.84
CA TYR A 37 13.87 -17.12 -2.60
C TYR A 37 14.40 -17.35 -1.18
N ALA A 38 13.53 -17.24 -0.17
CA ALA A 38 13.90 -17.52 1.21
C ALA A 38 14.36 -18.97 1.39
N GLN A 39 13.63 -19.93 0.81
CA GLN A 39 13.99 -21.35 0.82
C GLN A 39 15.34 -21.62 0.15
N ALA A 40 15.60 -21.04 -1.02
CA ALA A 40 16.87 -21.19 -1.73
C ALA A 40 18.06 -20.63 -0.94
N LYS A 41 17.83 -19.59 -0.13
CA LYS A 41 18.82 -18.98 0.77
C LYS A 41 18.95 -19.71 2.11
N GLY A 42 18.07 -20.67 2.40
CA GLY A 42 18.05 -21.43 3.66
C GLY A 42 17.61 -20.60 4.87
N VAL A 43 16.90 -19.50 4.66
CA VAL A 43 16.44 -18.59 5.72
C VAL A 43 14.92 -18.45 5.71
N SER A 44 14.34 -18.01 6.83
CA SER A 44 12.92 -17.68 6.86
C SER A 44 12.63 -16.40 6.07
N VAL A 45 11.41 -16.27 5.54
CA VAL A 45 10.96 -15.03 4.87
C VAL A 45 11.09 -13.81 5.78
N ARG A 46 10.92 -13.98 7.10
CA ARG A 46 11.08 -12.91 8.10
C ARG A 46 12.52 -12.43 8.22
N SER A 47 13.48 -13.30 7.93
CA SER A 47 14.92 -13.02 8.01
C SER A 47 15.47 -12.33 6.76
N LEU A 48 14.65 -12.13 5.72
CA LEU A 48 15.04 -11.37 4.53
C LEU A 48 15.12 -9.87 4.86
N SER A 49 16.06 -9.17 4.23
CA SER A 49 16.13 -7.71 4.34
C SER A 49 14.97 -7.04 3.60
N GLU A 50 14.71 -5.77 3.90
CA GLU A 50 13.66 -5.01 3.22
C GLU A 50 13.97 -4.82 1.73
N GLU A 51 15.25 -4.66 1.36
CA GLU A 51 15.68 -4.62 -0.04
C GLU A 51 15.35 -5.93 -0.75
N GLU A 52 15.53 -7.07 -0.07
CA GLU A 52 15.24 -8.39 -0.64
C GLU A 52 13.74 -8.59 -0.86
N LYS A 53 12.91 -8.15 0.08
CA LYS A 53 11.44 -8.23 0.00
C LYS A 53 10.89 -7.30 -1.07
N ASN A 54 11.46 -6.10 -1.21
CA ASN A 54 11.03 -5.10 -2.18
C ASN A 54 11.18 -5.58 -3.64
N ARG A 55 12.11 -6.51 -3.91
CA ARG A 55 12.24 -7.15 -5.24
C ARG A 55 11.01 -7.97 -5.67
N PHE A 56 10.18 -8.39 -4.71
CA PHE A 56 8.95 -9.15 -4.95
C PHE A 56 7.68 -8.30 -4.86
N GLY A 57 7.81 -7.01 -4.54
CA GLY A 57 6.71 -6.05 -4.60
C GLY A 57 6.62 -5.43 -5.99
N VAL A 58 5.66 -5.88 -6.81
CA VAL A 58 5.39 -5.22 -8.10
C VAL A 58 4.43 -4.07 -7.84
N PHE A 59 4.96 -2.84 -7.85
CA PHE A 59 4.13 -1.65 -8.02
C PHE A 59 3.65 -1.63 -9.47
N THR A 60 2.48 -2.23 -9.74
CA THR A 60 1.85 -2.02 -11.04
C THR A 60 1.30 -0.59 -11.04
N ASN A 61 2.09 0.36 -11.55
CA ASN A 61 1.57 1.65 -11.96
C ASN A 61 0.59 1.36 -13.12
N GLN A 62 -0.68 1.16 -12.80
CA GLN A 62 -1.73 0.99 -13.81
C GLN A 62 -2.17 2.33 -14.43
N PHE A 63 -1.35 3.37 -14.30
CA PHE A 63 -1.46 4.63 -15.05
C PHE A 63 -0.42 4.63 -16.18
N ALA A 64 -0.68 3.79 -17.18
CA ALA A 64 -0.24 3.96 -18.56
C ALA A 64 -1.32 3.29 -19.42
N PRO A 65 -1.92 3.94 -20.44
CA PRO A 65 -1.70 5.30 -20.96
C PRO A 65 -2.50 6.39 -20.22
#